data_AF-A0A916W3A3-F1
#
_entry.id   AF-A0A916W3A3-F1
#
_cell.length_a   1.000
_cell.length_b   1.000
_cell.length_c   1.000
_cell.angle_alpha   90.00
_cell.angle_beta   90.00
_cell.angle_gamma   90.00
#
_symmetry.space_group_name_H-M   'P 1'
#
loop_
_entity.id
_entity.type
_entity.pdbx_description
1 polymer ?
#
loop_
_entity_poly.entity_id
_entity_poly.type
_entity_poly.pdbx_seq_one_letter_code
_entity_poly.pdbx_strand_id
1 'polypeptide(L)'
;MHDFQRRSRRELLSIGAVAGLSTLFDSSRQAYATEPSAVPDSNCQDVRKFGAAGDAKTDDTAAFQRALDAASKSGGGIVYAPPGRYLLRGSLIVPDGVTLQGSFACAPSHTGVRDRGQSKPGDDGTALLVTANQGHEEGEPFLTLNTNSTIRGLTLYYPEQVTDNTPIAYPWTIAMRGKNPAVLDVELLNPYQGIDASRNERHNIRNVTGQPIRRGIWVDAIYDIGRIENVHFNPWWNSHSAVYQWQTKNGEAFIFGRADWEYVLNTFCFGYHVGYKFVDTSTGNCNGNFLGIGADDCNRAILVEQCASYGLLITNGEFTSFHGDDPTMIEVRPTNSGVVRLSNSAFWGPCNQIAKIAGTGTVGLSDCTFVQWGKEGERAAIQASSGSILLRGCEFLQNKPHVLLGEDVKRAVLSGNLFAGPAQIQNHSHGDVQIGLNAASS
;
A
#
# COMPACT_ATOMS: atom_id res chain seq x y z
N MET A 1 -49.80 24.47 -16.49
CA MET A 1 -50.21 23.19 -17.07
C MET A 1 -48.92 22.40 -17.32
N HIS A 2 -48.85 21.21 -16.71
CA HIS A 2 -47.75 20.25 -16.51
C HIS A 2 -46.47 20.35 -17.37
N ASP A 3 -45.25 20.40 -16.80
CA ASP A 3 -44.49 19.47 -15.93
C ASP A 3 -43.52 18.59 -16.75
N PHE A 4 -42.22 18.77 -16.48
CA PHE A 4 -41.09 18.17 -17.16
C PHE A 4 -40.61 16.98 -16.31
N GLN A 5 -40.85 15.74 -16.78
CA GLN A 5 -40.30 14.54 -16.14
C GLN A 5 -39.29 13.79 -17.02
N ARG A 6 -38.09 13.70 -16.43
CA ARG A 6 -36.98 12.75 -16.57
C ARG A 6 -37.26 11.47 -17.39
N ARG A 7 -36.33 11.14 -18.28
CA ARG A 7 -36.05 9.74 -18.67
C ARG A 7 -34.57 9.42 -18.50
N SER A 8 -34.30 8.31 -17.82
CA SER A 8 -32.99 7.82 -17.37
C SER A 8 -32.35 6.85 -18.36
N ARG A 9 -31.02 6.82 -18.32
CA ARG A 9 -30.01 6.09 -19.13
C ARG A 9 -30.05 4.55 -19.07
N ARG A 10 -31.21 3.90 -19.10
CA ARG A 10 -31.30 2.43 -19.18
C ARG A 10 -32.30 2.03 -20.26
N GLU A 11 -31.81 1.96 -21.49
CA GLU A 11 -32.35 1.17 -22.60
C GLU A 11 -31.55 1.56 -23.85
N LEU A 12 -30.70 0.65 -24.32
CA LEU A 12 -30.35 0.41 -25.74
C LEU A 12 -29.05 -0.41 -25.78
N LEU A 13 -29.23 -1.72 -25.71
CA LEU A 13 -28.27 -2.71 -26.18
C LEU A 13 -28.88 -3.41 -27.40
N SER A 14 -28.00 -3.70 -28.35
CA SER A 14 -28.10 -4.66 -29.47
C SER A 14 -28.99 -4.30 -30.67
N ILE A 15 -28.36 -4.18 -31.84
CA ILE A 15 -28.51 -5.09 -33.00
C ILE A 15 -27.50 -4.64 -34.10
N GLY A 16 -26.64 -5.57 -34.57
CA GLY A 16 -25.79 -5.44 -35.77
C GLY A 16 -26.59 -5.60 -37.08
N ALA A 17 -26.06 -5.61 -38.30
CA ALA A 17 -24.72 -5.91 -38.80
C ALA A 17 -24.63 -5.67 -40.34
N VAL A 18 -23.40 -5.48 -40.87
CA VAL A 18 -22.82 -6.03 -42.14
C VAL A 18 -23.30 -5.43 -43.50
N ALA A 19 -22.53 -5.21 -44.59
CA ALA A 19 -21.28 -5.75 -45.20
C ALA A 19 -20.55 -4.67 -46.07
N GLY A 20 -19.22 -4.67 -46.25
CA GLY A 20 -18.44 -5.37 -47.32
C GLY A 20 -17.60 -4.31 -48.09
N LEU A 21 -16.42 -4.49 -48.71
CA LEU A 21 -15.52 -5.60 -49.03
C LEU A 21 -14.18 -4.97 -49.51
N SER A 22 -13.02 -5.50 -49.14
CA SER A 22 -11.87 -5.71 -50.06
C SER A 22 -10.71 -6.41 -49.36
N THR A 23 -10.40 -7.58 -49.88
CA THR A 23 -9.30 -8.50 -49.60
C THR A 23 -7.96 -7.94 -50.08
N LEU A 24 -6.87 -8.24 -49.38
CA LEU A 24 -5.60 -8.76 -49.92
C LEU A 24 -4.59 -8.91 -48.77
N PHE A 25 -4.06 -10.14 -48.63
CA PHE A 25 -2.82 -10.60 -47.98
C PHE A 25 -3.09 -11.85 -47.11
N ASP A 26 -3.01 -12.97 -47.80
CA ASP A 26 -2.84 -14.31 -47.25
C ASP A 26 -1.34 -14.60 -47.05
N SER A 27 -1.04 -15.56 -46.17
CA SER A 27 0.24 -16.25 -45.96
C SER A 27 1.25 -15.61 -44.99
N SER A 28 1.09 -15.98 -43.72
CA SER A 28 2.13 -16.43 -42.75
C SER A 28 1.90 -15.91 -41.32
N ARG A 29 0.79 -16.33 -40.70
CA ARG A 29 0.75 -16.46 -39.24
C ARG A 29 0.91 -17.93 -38.90
N GLN A 30 2.16 -18.39 -38.96
CA GLN A 30 2.56 -19.55 -38.17
C GLN A 30 2.40 -19.10 -36.72
N ALA A 31 1.27 -19.49 -36.13
CA ALA A 31 1.00 -19.24 -34.73
C ALA A 31 2.16 -19.87 -33.95
N TYR A 32 2.93 -19.04 -33.25
CA TYR A 32 3.65 -19.47 -32.06
C TYR A 32 2.61 -19.82 -31.00
N ALA A 33 1.91 -20.93 -31.19
CA ALA A 33 1.40 -21.71 -30.09
C ALA A 33 2.63 -22.44 -29.54
N THR A 34 3.44 -21.73 -28.76
CA THR A 34 4.26 -22.40 -27.77
C THR A 34 3.27 -23.00 -26.78
N GLU A 35 2.98 -24.29 -26.95
CA GLU A 35 2.57 -25.15 -25.85
C GLU A 35 3.36 -24.73 -24.61
N PRO A 36 2.73 -24.53 -23.43
CA PRO A 36 3.49 -24.28 -22.23
C PRO A 36 4.44 -25.45 -22.06
N SER A 37 5.74 -25.19 -22.25
CA SER A 37 6.80 -26.13 -21.95
C SER A 37 6.55 -26.63 -20.53
N ALA A 38 6.10 -27.88 -20.41
CA ALA A 38 5.93 -28.54 -19.13
C ALA A 38 7.27 -28.42 -18.40
N VAL A 39 7.30 -27.57 -17.38
CA VAL A 39 8.40 -27.54 -16.42
C VAL A 39 8.50 -28.97 -15.90
N PRO A 40 9.68 -29.61 -15.88
CA PRO A 40 9.79 -30.95 -15.35
C PRO A 40 9.26 -30.97 -13.91
N ASP A 41 8.24 -31.79 -13.67
CA ASP A 41 7.57 -32.04 -12.38
C ASP A 41 8.53 -32.52 -11.26
N SER A 42 9.82 -32.67 -11.53
CA SER A 42 10.77 -33.36 -10.65
C SER A 42 11.16 -32.60 -9.39
N ASN A 43 10.98 -31.27 -9.32
CA ASN A 43 11.33 -30.45 -8.14
C ASN A 43 10.12 -29.81 -7.45
N CYS A 44 8.90 -30.36 -7.65
CA CYS A 44 7.69 -29.94 -6.95
C CYS A 44 7.34 -30.93 -5.82
N GLN A 45 7.30 -30.45 -4.58
CA GLN A 45 7.00 -31.24 -3.38
C GLN A 45 5.64 -30.85 -2.80
N ASP A 46 4.68 -31.78 -2.78
CA ASP A 46 3.33 -31.53 -2.24
C ASP A 46 3.31 -31.72 -0.72
N VAL A 47 2.88 -30.72 0.04
CA VAL A 47 2.80 -30.75 1.51
C VAL A 47 1.97 -31.92 2.06
N ARG A 48 1.00 -32.44 1.32
CA ARG A 48 0.18 -33.59 1.72
C ARG A 48 0.99 -34.89 1.72
N LYS A 49 1.99 -35.02 0.84
CA LYS A 49 2.94 -36.15 0.86
C LYS A 49 3.82 -36.14 2.11
N PHE A 50 3.91 -35.00 2.80
CA PHE A 50 4.60 -34.84 4.07
C PHE A 50 3.65 -34.89 5.28
N GLY A 51 2.37 -35.22 5.07
CA GLY A 51 1.39 -35.44 6.12
C GLY A 51 0.50 -34.24 6.47
N ALA A 52 0.47 -33.19 5.66
CA ALA A 52 -0.46 -32.08 5.86
C ALA A 52 -1.90 -32.53 5.56
N ALA A 53 -2.84 -32.25 6.46
CA ALA A 53 -4.25 -32.61 6.34
C ALA A 53 -5.05 -31.54 5.57
N GLY A 54 -4.81 -30.24 5.83
CA GLY A 54 -5.57 -29.16 5.21
C GLY A 54 -7.05 -29.12 5.60
N ASP A 55 -7.37 -29.59 6.81
CA ASP A 55 -8.73 -29.79 7.34
C ASP A 55 -9.19 -28.71 8.35
N ALA A 56 -8.41 -27.64 8.51
CA ALA A 56 -8.54 -26.55 9.47
C ALA A 56 -8.45 -26.95 10.96
N LYS A 57 -8.05 -28.19 11.28
CA LYS A 57 -8.04 -28.73 12.66
C LYS A 57 -6.69 -29.31 13.05
N THR A 58 -6.12 -30.12 12.16
CA THR A 58 -4.81 -30.76 12.33
C THR A 58 -3.72 -29.70 12.23
N ASP A 59 -2.73 -29.77 13.12
CA ASP A 59 -1.57 -28.87 13.03
C ASP A 59 -0.66 -29.31 11.89
N ASP A 60 -0.66 -28.54 10.80
CA ASP A 60 0.09 -28.85 9.59
C ASP A 60 1.52 -28.27 9.61
N THR A 61 1.91 -27.56 10.67
CA THR A 61 3.21 -26.87 10.79
C THR A 61 4.38 -27.80 10.48
N ALA A 62 4.45 -28.95 11.15
CA ALA A 62 5.55 -29.89 10.96
C ALA A 62 5.57 -30.52 9.56
N ALA A 63 4.40 -30.69 8.92
CA ALA A 63 4.32 -31.22 7.57
C ALA A 63 4.85 -30.22 6.53
N PHE A 64 4.46 -28.94 6.67
CA PHE A 64 4.98 -27.86 5.83
C PHE A 64 6.49 -27.71 5.96
N GLN A 65 7.02 -27.67 7.20
CA GLN A 65 8.46 -27.53 7.39
C GLN A 65 9.24 -28.72 6.82
N ARG A 66 8.76 -29.95 6.98
CA ARG A 66 9.39 -31.12 6.36
C ARG A 66 9.46 -31.02 4.83
N ALA A 67 8.42 -30.52 4.19
CA ALA A 67 8.40 -30.32 2.74
C ALA A 67 9.39 -29.23 2.30
N LEU A 68 9.43 -28.10 3.01
CA LEU A 68 10.40 -27.01 2.80
C LEU A 68 11.84 -27.48 2.96
N ASP A 69 12.13 -28.23 4.02
CA ASP A 69 13.46 -28.78 4.28
C ASP A 69 13.87 -29.79 3.20
N ALA A 70 12.94 -30.62 2.73
CA ALA A 70 13.21 -31.59 1.68
C ALA A 70 13.44 -30.93 0.31
N ALA A 71 12.75 -29.82 0.00
CA ALA A 71 13.04 -29.02 -1.20
C ALA A 71 14.42 -28.38 -1.11
N SER A 72 14.77 -27.80 0.04
CA SER A 72 16.12 -27.23 0.27
C SER A 72 17.23 -28.27 0.11
N LYS A 73 17.08 -29.46 0.70
CA LYS A 73 18.03 -30.59 0.54
C LYS A 73 18.17 -31.06 -0.91
N SER A 74 17.17 -30.79 -1.75
CA SER A 74 17.18 -31.10 -3.18
C SER A 74 17.77 -29.97 -4.04
N GLY A 75 18.33 -28.92 -3.40
CA GLY A 75 18.92 -27.77 -4.08
C GLY A 75 17.95 -26.62 -4.36
N GLY A 76 16.78 -26.61 -3.73
CA GLY A 76 15.71 -25.64 -3.97
C GLY A 76 14.55 -26.24 -4.76
N GLY A 77 13.59 -25.40 -5.16
CA GLY A 77 12.42 -25.82 -5.93
C GLY A 77 11.10 -25.34 -5.34
N ILE A 78 10.00 -26.00 -5.72
CA ILE A 78 8.65 -25.61 -5.34
C ILE A 78 8.13 -26.56 -4.28
N VAL A 79 7.61 -26.03 -3.18
CA VAL A 79 6.73 -26.73 -2.24
C VAL A 79 5.31 -26.29 -2.54
N TYR A 80 4.47 -27.20 -3.00
CA TYR A 80 3.09 -26.93 -3.36
C TYR A 80 2.14 -27.28 -2.22
N ALA A 81 1.27 -26.34 -1.87
CA ALA A 81 0.15 -26.51 -0.95
C ALA A 81 -1.17 -26.48 -1.75
N PRO A 82 -1.78 -27.65 -2.04
CA PRO A 82 -3.05 -27.72 -2.77
C PRO A 82 -4.18 -26.95 -2.07
N PRO A 83 -5.29 -26.62 -2.76
CA PRO A 83 -6.45 -25.98 -2.15
C PRO A 83 -6.88 -26.69 -0.86
N GLY A 84 -7.12 -25.91 0.19
CA GLY A 84 -7.38 -26.42 1.51
C GLY A 84 -7.09 -25.39 2.60
N ARG A 85 -7.42 -25.78 3.83
CA ARG A 85 -7.35 -24.92 5.01
C ARG A 85 -6.36 -25.52 5.99
N TYR A 86 -5.13 -25.03 5.99
CA TYR A 86 -4.06 -25.60 6.80
C TYR A 86 -3.98 -24.83 8.12
N LEU A 87 -4.03 -25.50 9.27
CA LEU A 87 -3.86 -24.83 10.57
C LEU A 87 -2.39 -24.87 10.98
N LEU A 88 -1.80 -23.72 11.24
CA LEU A 88 -0.39 -23.55 11.57
C LEU A 88 -0.27 -22.92 12.97
N ARG A 89 0.15 -23.71 13.95
CA ARG A 89 0.38 -23.25 15.32
C ARG A 89 1.82 -22.81 15.58
N GLY A 90 2.75 -23.07 14.66
CA GLY A 90 4.14 -22.62 14.74
C GLY A 90 4.60 -21.87 13.49
N SER A 91 5.84 -21.39 13.55
CA SER A 91 6.49 -20.66 12.45
C SER A 91 7.07 -21.60 11.39
N LEU A 92 7.26 -21.08 10.17
CA LEU A 92 7.93 -21.76 9.07
C LEU A 92 9.08 -20.92 8.52
N ILE A 93 10.16 -21.60 8.15
CA ILE A 93 11.30 -21.01 7.46
C ILE A 93 11.27 -21.50 6.02
N VAL A 94 11.16 -20.58 5.06
CA VAL A 94 11.29 -20.86 3.63
C VAL A 94 12.78 -20.75 3.26
N PRO A 95 13.47 -21.87 2.97
CA PRO A 95 14.92 -21.85 2.78
C PRO A 95 15.34 -21.16 1.48
N ASP A 96 16.65 -20.97 1.33
CA ASP A 96 17.22 -20.38 0.12
C ASP A 96 16.78 -21.13 -1.15
N GLY A 97 16.38 -20.36 -2.17
CA GLY A 97 15.96 -20.91 -3.48
C GLY A 97 14.69 -21.76 -3.45
N VAL A 98 13.92 -21.77 -2.36
CA VAL A 98 12.65 -22.50 -2.25
C VAL A 98 11.47 -21.55 -2.44
N THR A 99 10.47 -22.00 -3.20
CA THR A 99 9.17 -21.33 -3.33
C THR A 99 8.09 -22.12 -2.61
N LEU A 100 7.40 -21.53 -1.64
CA LEU A 100 6.13 -22.06 -1.13
C LEU A 100 4.97 -21.51 -1.97
N GLN A 101 4.30 -22.39 -2.70
CA GLN A 101 3.26 -22.04 -3.64
C GLN A 101 1.91 -22.66 -3.23
N GLY A 102 0.88 -21.83 -3.12
CA GLY A 102 -0.51 -22.28 -3.00
C GLY A 102 -1.26 -22.22 -4.32
N SER A 103 -2.59 -22.26 -4.22
CA SER A 103 -3.52 -22.09 -5.33
C SER A 103 -4.33 -20.80 -5.16
N PHE A 104 -4.33 -19.98 -6.22
CA PHE A 104 -5.10 -18.75 -6.38
C PHE A 104 -6.07 -18.89 -7.56
N ALA A 105 -6.70 -20.06 -7.69
CA ALA A 105 -7.62 -20.40 -8.79
C ALA A 105 -8.86 -19.49 -8.83
N CYS A 106 -9.17 -18.83 -7.73
CA CYS A 106 -10.13 -17.74 -7.60
C CYS A 106 -9.45 -16.56 -6.89
N ALA A 107 -9.99 -15.35 -7.08
CA ALA A 107 -9.69 -14.26 -6.15
C ALA A 107 -10.02 -14.78 -4.74
N PRO A 108 -9.15 -14.58 -3.75
CA PRO A 108 -9.35 -15.20 -2.46
C PRO A 108 -10.65 -14.67 -1.85
N SER A 109 -11.66 -15.53 -1.83
CA SER A 109 -12.98 -15.18 -1.34
C SER A 109 -12.97 -15.36 0.16
N HIS A 110 -12.87 -14.24 0.88
CA HIS A 110 -13.11 -14.18 2.32
C HIS A 110 -14.54 -13.73 2.63
N THR A 111 -15.41 -13.65 1.61
CA THR A 111 -16.81 -13.22 1.78
C THR A 111 -17.55 -14.12 2.77
N GLY A 112 -17.26 -15.42 2.82
CA GLY A 112 -17.82 -16.35 3.81
C GLY A 112 -17.48 -16.07 5.27
N VAL A 113 -16.52 -15.16 5.55
CA VAL A 113 -16.28 -14.63 6.90
C VAL A 113 -17.38 -13.65 7.31
N ARG A 114 -17.94 -12.89 6.36
CA ARG A 114 -18.96 -11.85 6.57
C ARG A 114 -20.38 -12.35 6.25
N ASP A 115 -20.50 -13.04 5.12
CA ASP A 115 -21.75 -13.44 4.49
C ASP A 115 -21.96 -14.94 4.63
N ARG A 116 -22.91 -15.32 5.47
CA ARG A 116 -23.25 -16.74 5.68
C ARG A 116 -23.65 -17.39 4.36
N GLY A 117 -22.99 -18.49 4.01
CA GLY A 117 -23.28 -19.30 2.82
C GLY A 117 -22.34 -19.05 1.64
N GLN A 118 -21.41 -18.10 1.75
CA GLN A 118 -20.34 -17.91 0.78
C GLN A 118 -19.08 -18.72 1.14
N SER A 119 -18.18 -18.88 0.16
CA SER A 119 -16.87 -19.54 0.35
C SER A 119 -16.06 -18.86 1.44
N LYS A 120 -15.46 -19.68 2.31
CA LYS A 120 -14.51 -19.23 3.34
C LYS A 120 -13.08 -19.27 2.78
N PRO A 121 -12.13 -18.57 3.42
CA PRO A 121 -10.72 -18.66 3.07
C PRO A 121 -10.24 -20.12 3.01
N GLY A 122 -9.80 -20.55 1.83
CA GLY A 122 -9.28 -21.88 1.55
C GLY A 122 -10.30 -22.91 1.05
N ASP A 123 -11.56 -22.52 0.82
CA ASP A 123 -12.57 -23.40 0.18
C ASP A 123 -12.33 -23.52 -1.35
N ASP A 124 -11.84 -22.45 -1.98
CA ASP A 124 -11.59 -22.32 -3.42
C ASP A 124 -10.12 -22.02 -3.78
N GLY A 125 -9.25 -21.97 -2.77
CA GLY A 125 -7.81 -21.75 -2.88
C GLY A 125 -7.02 -22.31 -1.69
N THR A 126 -5.80 -21.84 -1.50
CA THR A 126 -4.96 -22.28 -0.36
C THR A 126 -4.95 -21.21 0.73
N ALA A 127 -5.45 -21.57 1.92
CA ALA A 127 -5.39 -20.70 3.10
C ALA A 127 -4.53 -21.31 4.21
N LEU A 128 -3.62 -20.50 4.74
CA LEU A 128 -2.88 -20.80 5.97
C LEU A 128 -3.58 -20.08 7.12
N LEU A 129 -4.17 -20.87 8.02
CA LEU A 129 -4.83 -20.42 9.25
C LEU A 129 -3.78 -20.33 10.35
N VAL A 130 -3.38 -19.12 10.72
CA VAL A 130 -2.23 -18.87 11.59
C VAL A 130 -2.69 -18.58 13.01
N THR A 131 -2.20 -19.35 13.98
CA THR A 131 -2.37 -19.07 15.42
C THR A 131 -1.03 -18.94 16.16
N ALA A 132 0.09 -19.07 15.44
CA ALA A 132 1.44 -18.97 15.98
C ALA A 132 1.69 -17.64 16.71
N ASN A 133 2.35 -17.72 17.87
CA ASN A 133 2.79 -16.55 18.66
C ASN A 133 1.68 -15.53 19.00
N GLN A 134 0.44 -15.98 19.16
CA GLN A 134 -0.66 -15.14 19.63
C GLN A 134 -0.30 -14.38 20.90
N GLY A 135 -0.61 -13.08 20.94
CA GLY A 135 -0.33 -12.19 22.07
C GLY A 135 1.10 -11.65 22.13
N HIS A 136 1.98 -11.99 21.19
CA HIS A 136 3.40 -11.64 21.22
C HIS A 136 3.83 -10.81 20.00
N GLU A 137 3.62 -9.49 20.05
CA GLU A 137 3.96 -8.57 18.96
C GLU A 137 5.42 -8.63 18.49
N GLU A 138 6.35 -8.75 19.44
CA GLU A 138 7.80 -8.82 19.18
C GLU A 138 8.31 -10.28 19.13
N GLY A 139 7.39 -11.24 18.99
CA GLY A 139 7.69 -12.66 18.89
C GLY A 139 8.31 -13.07 17.55
N GLU A 140 8.55 -14.36 17.39
CA GLU A 140 9.06 -14.94 16.15
C GLU A 140 8.06 -14.76 15.00
N PRO A 141 8.47 -14.23 13.83
CA PRO A 141 7.60 -14.12 12.66
C PRO A 141 6.99 -15.46 12.26
N PHE A 142 5.78 -15.45 11.68
CA PHE A 142 5.16 -16.69 11.19
C PHE A 142 5.94 -17.28 10.02
N LEU A 143 6.22 -16.51 8.97
CA LEU A 143 7.03 -16.93 7.82
C LEU A 143 8.34 -16.14 7.81
N THR A 144 9.47 -16.85 7.70
CA THR A 144 10.77 -16.22 7.37
C THR A 144 11.22 -16.64 5.98
N LEU A 145 11.36 -15.66 5.09
CA LEU A 145 11.92 -15.82 3.74
C LEU A 145 13.41 -15.54 3.76
N ASN A 146 14.21 -16.38 3.11
CA ASN A 146 15.64 -16.21 2.93
C ASN A 146 16.02 -15.90 1.47
N THR A 147 17.29 -16.09 1.12
CA THR A 147 17.86 -15.66 -0.16
C THR A 147 17.20 -16.38 -1.33
N ASN A 148 16.69 -15.62 -2.30
CA ASN A 148 15.98 -16.12 -3.48
C ASN A 148 14.76 -17.00 -3.14
N SER A 149 14.23 -16.92 -1.92
CA SER A 149 13.04 -17.66 -1.52
C SER A 149 11.78 -16.87 -1.85
N THR A 150 10.66 -17.57 -2.05
CA THR A 150 9.40 -16.93 -2.47
C THR A 150 8.21 -17.57 -1.77
N ILE A 151 7.20 -16.78 -1.44
CA ILE A 151 5.85 -17.29 -1.23
C ILE A 151 4.92 -16.77 -2.32
N ARG A 152 3.97 -17.59 -2.76
CA ARG A 152 2.96 -17.16 -3.73
C ARG A 152 1.65 -17.91 -3.72
N GLY A 153 0.56 -17.24 -4.11
CA GLY A 153 -0.76 -17.83 -4.27
C GLY A 153 -1.35 -18.33 -2.96
N LEU A 154 -1.25 -17.54 -1.89
CA LEU A 154 -1.67 -17.91 -0.54
C LEU A 154 -2.56 -16.83 0.08
N THR A 155 -3.61 -17.26 0.80
CA THR A 155 -4.27 -16.41 1.80
C THR A 155 -3.72 -16.72 3.18
N LEU A 156 -3.23 -15.71 3.88
CA LEU A 156 -2.78 -15.79 5.28
C LEU A 156 -3.87 -15.20 6.16
N TYR A 157 -4.49 -16.04 6.99
CA TYR A 157 -5.65 -15.68 7.81
C TYR A 157 -5.42 -16.04 9.28
N TYR A 158 -5.70 -15.10 10.18
CA TYR A 158 -5.61 -15.27 11.62
C TYR A 158 -7.02 -15.47 12.20
N PRO A 159 -7.49 -16.73 12.33
CA PRO A 159 -8.89 -17.02 12.67
C PRO A 159 -9.28 -16.64 14.10
N GLU A 160 -8.30 -16.43 14.98
CA GLU A 160 -8.53 -16.06 16.38
C GLU A 160 -8.53 -14.54 16.60
N GLN A 161 -8.28 -13.75 15.55
CA GLN A 161 -8.34 -12.28 15.64
C GLN A 161 -9.76 -11.80 16.00
N VAL A 162 -9.84 -10.72 16.77
CA VAL A 162 -11.10 -10.21 17.33
C VAL A 162 -11.59 -8.96 16.58
N THR A 163 -12.92 -8.83 16.46
CA THR A 163 -13.55 -7.65 15.84
C THR A 163 -14.02 -6.61 16.84
N ASP A 164 -14.42 -7.04 18.05
CA ASP A 164 -15.20 -6.22 18.99
C ASP A 164 -14.36 -5.68 20.15
N ASN A 165 -13.04 -5.77 20.06
CA ASN A 165 -12.11 -5.24 21.07
C ASN A 165 -10.82 -4.75 20.39
N THR A 166 -9.85 -4.29 21.18
CA THR A 166 -8.45 -4.10 20.76
C THR A 166 -7.96 -5.38 20.07
N PRO A 167 -7.34 -5.29 18.89
CA PRO A 167 -6.85 -6.46 18.17
C PRO A 167 -5.83 -7.23 19.01
N ILE A 168 -5.87 -8.55 18.87
CA ILE A 168 -4.85 -9.41 19.45
C ILE A 168 -3.54 -9.18 18.70
N ALA A 169 -2.48 -8.92 19.48
CA ALA A 169 -1.15 -8.76 18.95
C ALA A 169 -0.61 -10.08 18.37
N TYR A 170 0.03 -9.98 17.22
CA TYR A 170 0.80 -11.07 16.59
C TYR A 170 2.12 -10.49 16.07
N PRO A 171 3.17 -11.31 15.94
CA PRO A 171 4.39 -10.87 15.29
C PRO A 171 4.18 -10.65 13.79
N TRP A 172 5.24 -10.24 13.10
CA TRP A 172 5.24 -10.13 11.65
C TRP A 172 4.78 -11.43 10.99
N THR A 173 3.81 -11.33 10.09
CA THR A 173 3.34 -12.51 9.34
C THR A 173 4.43 -13.02 8.43
N ILE A 174 5.17 -12.11 7.79
CA ILE A 174 6.28 -12.43 6.91
C ILE A 174 7.47 -11.56 7.30
N ALA A 175 8.64 -12.18 7.46
CA ALA A 175 9.93 -11.51 7.58
C ALA A 175 10.80 -11.87 6.37
N MET A 176 11.32 -10.86 5.67
CA MET A 176 12.17 -11.04 4.49
C MET A 176 13.63 -10.83 4.87
N ARG A 177 14.49 -11.82 4.58
CA ARG A 177 15.92 -11.84 4.91
C ARG A 177 16.76 -12.27 3.71
N GLY A 178 18.05 -11.99 3.76
CA GLY A 178 18.98 -12.35 2.70
C GLY A 178 18.75 -11.53 1.43
N LYS A 179 19.05 -12.11 0.26
CA LYS A 179 19.03 -11.40 -1.03
C LYS A 179 17.88 -11.86 -1.91
N ASN A 180 17.17 -10.93 -2.55
CA ASN A 180 16.04 -11.18 -3.45
C ASN A 180 14.90 -12.06 -2.87
N PRO A 181 14.49 -11.92 -1.59
CA PRO A 181 13.26 -12.56 -1.12
C PRO A 181 12.04 -11.98 -1.85
N ALA A 182 11.00 -12.79 -2.08
CA ALA A 182 9.80 -12.33 -2.79
C ALA A 182 8.47 -12.79 -2.17
N VAL A 183 7.48 -11.90 -2.21
CA VAL A 183 6.08 -12.15 -1.84
C VAL A 183 5.24 -11.80 -3.06
N LEU A 184 4.60 -12.80 -3.68
CA LEU A 184 3.90 -12.64 -4.96
C LEU A 184 2.48 -13.18 -4.87
N ASP A 185 1.45 -12.41 -5.23
CA ASP A 185 0.07 -12.91 -5.28
C ASP A 185 -0.40 -13.48 -3.92
N VAL A 186 -0.37 -12.65 -2.88
CA VAL A 186 -0.69 -13.04 -1.49
C VAL A 186 -1.77 -12.14 -0.91
N GLU A 187 -2.73 -12.74 -0.20
CA GLU A 187 -3.66 -12.00 0.63
C GLU A 187 -3.27 -12.11 2.12
N LEU A 188 -3.09 -10.95 2.75
CA LEU A 188 -2.87 -10.75 4.17
C LEU A 188 -4.20 -10.38 4.84
N LEU A 189 -5.10 -11.35 5.02
CA LEU A 189 -6.52 -11.06 5.29
C LEU A 189 -6.74 -10.20 6.53
N ASN A 190 -6.14 -10.55 7.67
CA ASN A 190 -6.29 -9.83 8.94
C ASN A 190 -5.10 -9.95 9.91
N PRO A 191 -3.83 -10.02 9.46
CA PRO A 191 -2.72 -10.08 10.38
C PRO A 191 -2.62 -8.80 11.22
N TYR A 192 -2.04 -8.90 12.41
CA TYR A 192 -1.71 -7.70 13.19
C TYR A 192 -0.52 -6.95 12.57
N GLN A 193 0.56 -7.67 12.22
CA GLN A 193 1.69 -7.14 11.44
C GLN A 193 1.85 -7.92 10.13
N GLY A 194 1.94 -7.21 9.00
CA GLY A 194 2.01 -7.77 7.65
C GLY A 194 3.41 -8.27 7.27
N ILE A 195 4.22 -7.42 6.64
CA ILE A 195 5.54 -7.78 6.09
C ILE A 195 6.64 -6.92 6.71
N ASP A 196 7.60 -7.56 7.36
CA ASP A 196 8.89 -6.99 7.72
C ASP A 196 9.88 -7.21 6.57
N ALA A 197 10.01 -6.19 5.72
CA ALA A 197 11.00 -6.11 4.67
C ALA A 197 12.25 -5.35 5.13
N SER A 198 12.60 -5.40 6.42
CA SER A 198 13.90 -4.91 6.90
C SER A 198 15.02 -5.93 6.69
N ARG A 199 16.27 -5.45 6.65
CA ARG A 199 17.49 -6.29 6.71
C ARG A 199 17.55 -7.36 5.62
N ASN A 200 17.17 -6.98 4.41
CA ASN A 200 17.36 -7.77 3.19
C ASN A 200 17.96 -6.91 2.08
N GLU A 201 18.18 -7.51 0.92
CA GLU A 201 18.59 -6.81 -0.30
C GLU A 201 17.58 -7.09 -1.41
N ARG A 202 17.12 -6.06 -2.13
CA ARG A 202 16.30 -6.20 -3.35
C ARG A 202 15.03 -7.04 -3.15
N HIS A 203 14.31 -6.86 -2.05
CA HIS A 203 13.01 -7.50 -1.88
C HIS A 203 12.08 -7.17 -3.06
N ASN A 204 11.21 -8.12 -3.39
CA ASN A 204 10.16 -7.95 -4.40
C ASN A 204 8.81 -8.33 -3.80
N ILE A 205 7.97 -7.33 -3.52
CA ILE A 205 6.62 -7.50 -2.99
C ILE A 205 5.65 -7.09 -4.09
N ARG A 206 4.88 -8.04 -4.63
CA ARG A 206 4.00 -7.79 -5.77
C ARG A 206 2.63 -8.45 -5.63
N ASN A 207 1.57 -7.73 -6.02
CA ASN A 207 0.19 -8.23 -6.00
C ASN A 207 -0.22 -8.72 -4.61
N VAL A 208 -0.03 -7.87 -3.59
CA VAL A 208 -0.39 -8.19 -2.21
C VAL A 208 -1.63 -7.40 -1.82
N THR A 209 -2.63 -8.07 -1.27
CA THR A 209 -3.87 -7.43 -0.79
C THR A 209 -4.14 -7.77 0.66
N GLY A 210 -5.05 -7.04 1.33
CA GLY A 210 -5.60 -7.46 2.62
C GLY A 210 -5.76 -6.34 3.64
N GLN A 211 -5.80 -6.68 4.93
CA GLN A 211 -5.98 -5.74 6.04
C GLN A 211 -5.00 -6.02 7.19
N PRO A 212 -3.71 -5.68 7.07
CA PRO A 212 -2.82 -5.64 8.22
C PRO A 212 -3.29 -4.60 9.25
N ILE A 213 -3.63 -5.02 10.46
CA ILE A 213 -4.39 -4.17 11.40
C ILE A 213 -3.51 -3.08 12.04
N ARG A 214 -2.25 -3.38 12.34
CA ARG A 214 -1.32 -2.41 12.96
C ARG A 214 -0.23 -1.93 12.00
N ARG A 215 0.51 -2.84 11.37
CA ARG A 215 1.58 -2.46 10.43
C ARG A 215 1.45 -3.25 9.14
N GLY A 216 1.37 -2.58 8.00
CA GLY A 216 1.31 -3.22 6.69
C GLY A 216 2.67 -3.72 6.21
N ILE A 217 3.52 -2.81 5.71
CA ILE A 217 4.89 -3.11 5.27
C ILE A 217 5.86 -2.19 5.99
N TRP A 218 6.91 -2.77 6.57
CA TRP A 218 8.07 -2.06 7.12
C TRP A 218 9.31 -2.30 6.26
N VAL A 219 9.92 -1.21 5.78
CA VAL A 219 11.17 -1.22 5.01
C VAL A 219 12.25 -0.50 5.80
N ASP A 220 13.37 -1.16 6.06
CA ASP A 220 14.54 -0.54 6.72
C ASP A 220 15.83 -1.30 6.41
N ALA A 221 16.96 -0.62 6.54
CA ALA A 221 18.28 -1.16 6.23
C ALA A 221 18.38 -1.76 4.81
N ILE A 222 17.72 -1.13 3.83
CA ILE A 222 17.76 -1.53 2.42
C ILE A 222 18.78 -0.65 1.67
N TYR A 223 19.91 -1.26 1.32
CA TYR A 223 20.99 -0.61 0.59
C TYR A 223 20.97 -0.94 -0.91
N ASP A 224 20.16 -1.92 -1.30
CA ASP A 224 19.94 -2.33 -2.68
C ASP A 224 18.44 -2.28 -3.01
N ILE A 225 18.10 -1.46 -4.00
CA ILE A 225 16.77 -1.13 -4.54
C ILE A 225 15.70 -2.21 -4.30
N GLY A 226 14.81 -1.95 -3.34
CA GLY A 226 13.58 -2.70 -3.09
C GLY A 226 12.46 -2.34 -4.07
N ARG A 227 11.46 -3.22 -4.17
CA ARG A 227 10.26 -3.04 -5.01
C ARG A 227 9.00 -3.46 -4.29
N ILE A 228 8.03 -2.55 -4.26
CA ILE A 228 6.66 -2.76 -3.78
C ILE A 228 5.71 -2.36 -4.90
N GLU A 229 5.03 -3.33 -5.50
CA GLU A 229 4.24 -3.12 -6.72
C GLU A 229 2.83 -3.71 -6.58
N ASN A 230 1.79 -2.93 -6.88
CA ASN A 230 0.40 -3.39 -6.85
C ASN A 230 0.00 -3.97 -5.48
N VAL A 231 0.22 -3.20 -4.40
CA VAL A 231 -0.11 -3.59 -3.03
C VAL A 231 -1.28 -2.77 -2.47
N HIS A 232 -2.36 -3.42 -2.06
CA HIS A 232 -3.64 -2.78 -1.74
C HIS A 232 -4.14 -3.22 -0.37
N PHE A 233 -4.05 -2.31 0.62
CA PHE A 233 -4.51 -2.56 1.98
C PHE A 233 -5.86 -1.91 2.27
N ASN A 234 -6.92 -2.69 2.16
CA ASN A 234 -8.30 -2.28 2.33
C ASN A 234 -8.93 -3.00 3.53
N PRO A 235 -9.85 -2.38 4.29
CA PRO A 235 -10.48 -3.03 5.44
C PRO A 235 -11.58 -4.04 5.04
N TRP A 236 -11.23 -4.98 4.17
CA TRP A 236 -12.12 -6.03 3.67
C TRP A 236 -12.32 -7.20 4.64
N TRP A 237 -11.54 -7.30 5.72
CA TRP A 237 -11.89 -8.23 6.79
C TRP A 237 -12.92 -7.59 7.74
N ASN A 238 -12.69 -6.37 8.21
CA ASN A 238 -13.64 -5.59 8.99
C ASN A 238 -13.44 -4.07 8.85
N SER A 239 -14.51 -3.31 8.56
CA SER A 239 -14.47 -1.84 8.40
C SER A 239 -15.46 -1.07 9.29
N HIS A 240 -16.08 -1.73 10.28
CA HIS A 240 -17.20 -1.11 11.03
C HIS A 240 -17.22 -1.42 12.53
N SER A 241 -16.32 -2.27 13.04
CA SER A 241 -16.29 -2.65 14.46
C SER A 241 -15.15 -1.96 15.25
N ALA A 242 -15.01 -2.31 16.53
CA ALA A 242 -13.99 -1.73 17.42
C ALA A 242 -12.56 -1.91 16.90
N VAL A 243 -12.25 -3.04 16.24
CA VAL A 243 -10.93 -3.27 15.64
C VAL A 243 -10.61 -2.26 14.53
N TYR A 244 -11.60 -1.89 13.71
CA TYR A 244 -11.42 -0.88 12.68
C TYR A 244 -11.21 0.51 13.29
N GLN A 245 -11.97 0.86 14.32
CA GLN A 245 -11.77 2.10 15.07
C GLN A 245 -10.41 2.16 15.79
N TRP A 246 -9.88 1.00 16.17
CA TRP A 246 -8.51 0.90 16.67
C TRP A 246 -7.49 1.10 15.54
N GLN A 247 -7.70 0.49 14.37
CA GLN A 247 -6.83 0.63 13.19
C GLN A 247 -6.73 2.09 12.71
N THR A 248 -7.83 2.83 12.65
CA THR A 248 -7.79 4.26 12.25
C THR A 248 -7.00 5.15 13.22
N LYS A 249 -6.76 4.67 14.45
CA LYS A 249 -6.00 5.38 15.48
C LYS A 249 -4.56 4.91 15.64
N ASN A 250 -4.24 3.69 15.23
CA ASN A 250 -2.94 3.06 15.52
C ASN A 250 -2.26 2.43 14.29
N GLY A 251 -3.01 2.19 13.21
CA GLY A 251 -2.54 1.46 12.04
C GLY A 251 -1.65 2.31 11.13
N GLU A 252 -0.57 1.72 10.64
CA GLU A 252 0.38 2.32 9.71
C GLU A 252 0.56 1.39 8.49
N ALA A 253 0.14 1.82 7.30
CA ALA A 253 0.05 0.93 6.14
C ALA A 253 1.43 0.66 5.48
N PHE A 254 2.14 1.72 5.11
CA PHE A 254 3.47 1.63 4.48
C PHE A 254 4.46 2.49 5.26
N ILE A 255 5.53 1.87 5.74
CA ILE A 255 6.46 2.50 6.68
C ILE A 255 7.88 2.33 6.14
N PHE A 256 8.59 3.45 5.97
CA PHE A 256 9.91 3.50 5.35
C PHE A 256 10.94 4.17 6.27
N GLY A 257 11.89 3.38 6.75
CA GLY A 257 13.15 3.81 7.36
C GLY A 257 14.24 4.02 6.31
N ARG A 258 15.41 3.40 6.47
CA ARG A 258 16.48 3.47 5.46
C ARG A 258 16.15 2.62 4.23
N ALA A 259 16.06 3.29 3.08
CA ALA A 259 16.04 2.66 1.78
C ALA A 259 16.77 3.52 0.74
N ASP A 260 17.67 2.88 -0.02
CA ASP A 260 18.38 3.50 -1.16
C ASP A 260 17.62 3.21 -2.45
N TRP A 261 16.91 4.24 -2.95
CA TRP A 261 16.11 4.23 -4.16
C TRP A 261 14.97 3.21 -4.17
N GLU A 262 14.11 3.25 -3.15
CA GLU A 262 12.93 2.38 -3.10
C GLU A 262 12.00 2.63 -4.30
N TYR A 263 11.45 1.57 -4.91
CA TYR A 263 10.43 1.69 -5.96
C TYR A 263 9.08 1.22 -5.43
N VAL A 264 8.14 2.15 -5.33
CA VAL A 264 6.76 1.91 -4.92
C VAL A 264 5.83 2.29 -6.06
N LEU A 265 5.07 1.32 -6.56
CA LEU A 265 4.23 1.49 -7.74
C LEU A 265 2.82 0.95 -7.50
N ASN A 266 1.81 1.78 -7.78
CA ASN A 266 0.40 1.37 -7.77
C ASN A 266 -0.04 0.76 -6.42
N THR A 267 0.33 1.41 -5.31
CA THR A 267 -0.05 0.97 -3.97
C THR A 267 -1.19 1.80 -3.41
N PHE A 268 -2.04 1.18 -2.59
CA PHE A 268 -3.20 1.84 -1.99
C PHE A 268 -3.41 1.39 -0.55
N CYS A 269 -3.91 2.28 0.30
CA CYS A 269 -4.43 1.92 1.61
C CYS A 269 -5.68 2.74 1.98
N PHE A 270 -6.54 2.18 2.84
CA PHE A 270 -7.76 2.85 3.31
C PHE A 270 -7.95 2.68 4.82
N GLY A 271 -8.27 3.77 5.52
CA GLY A 271 -8.73 3.72 6.91
C GLY A 271 -7.62 3.38 7.92
N TYR A 272 -6.45 3.99 7.78
CA TYR A 272 -5.30 3.85 8.68
C TYR A 272 -5.05 5.14 9.47
N HIS A 273 -4.29 5.06 10.57
CA HIS A 273 -3.77 6.28 11.19
C HIS A 273 -2.82 7.01 10.23
N VAL A 274 -1.89 6.26 9.64
CA VAL A 274 -0.95 6.77 8.64
C VAL A 274 -0.94 5.86 7.42
N GLY A 275 -1.09 6.46 6.23
CA GLY A 275 -0.95 5.75 4.97
C GLY A 275 0.51 5.45 4.64
N TYR A 276 1.26 6.49 4.26
CA TYR A 276 2.70 6.42 3.97
C TYR A 276 3.49 7.19 5.03
N LYS A 277 4.34 6.47 5.77
CA LYS A 277 5.17 7.03 6.84
C LYS A 277 6.65 6.94 6.49
N PHE A 278 7.36 8.06 6.60
CA PHE A 278 8.81 8.14 6.38
C PHE A 278 9.50 8.57 7.67
N VAL A 279 10.42 7.74 8.18
CA VAL A 279 11.01 7.90 9.51
C VAL A 279 12.54 7.96 9.47
N ASP A 280 13.12 8.49 10.54
CA ASP A 280 14.55 8.33 10.82
C ASP A 280 14.79 7.01 11.55
N THR A 281 15.83 6.28 11.15
CA THR A 281 16.30 5.09 11.86
C THR A 281 17.79 5.16 12.05
N SER A 282 18.33 4.30 12.92
CA SER A 282 19.77 4.18 13.12
C SER A 282 20.53 3.74 11.85
N THR A 283 19.84 3.25 10.82
CA THR A 283 20.42 2.84 9.55
C THR A 283 20.30 3.90 8.46
N GLY A 284 19.54 4.98 8.71
CA GLY A 284 19.45 6.20 7.89
C GLY A 284 18.02 6.52 7.42
N ASN A 285 17.90 7.13 6.24
CA ASN A 285 16.63 7.69 5.76
C ASN A 285 16.27 7.18 4.36
N CYS A 286 14.98 7.21 4.03
CA CYS A 286 14.46 6.81 2.73
C CYS A 286 14.71 7.89 1.65
N ASN A 287 15.10 7.45 0.46
CA ASN A 287 14.78 8.11 -0.82
C ASN A 287 14.16 7.07 -1.77
N GLY A 288 13.43 7.53 -2.78
CA GLY A 288 12.80 6.61 -3.72
C GLY A 288 11.80 7.25 -4.67
N ASN A 289 11.22 6.38 -5.50
CA ASN A 289 10.18 6.70 -6.48
C ASN A 289 8.85 6.09 -6.05
N PHE A 290 7.83 6.92 -5.94
CA PHE A 290 6.50 6.57 -5.45
C PHE A 290 5.48 7.01 -6.51
N LEU A 291 5.13 6.09 -7.40
CA LEU A 291 4.32 6.36 -8.57
C LEU A 291 2.95 5.71 -8.46
N GLY A 292 1.87 6.49 -8.61
CA GLY A 292 0.51 5.93 -8.55
C GLY A 292 0.13 5.46 -7.14
N ILE A 293 0.68 6.09 -6.10
CA ILE A 293 0.39 5.71 -4.71
C ILE A 293 -0.85 6.45 -4.20
N GLY A 294 -1.70 5.77 -3.44
CA GLY A 294 -2.89 6.36 -2.83
C GLY A 294 -3.10 5.99 -1.37
N ALA A 295 -3.70 6.90 -0.61
CA ALA A 295 -4.10 6.66 0.78
C ALA A 295 -5.40 7.40 1.07
N ASP A 296 -6.45 6.62 1.36
CA ASP A 296 -7.79 7.11 1.62
C ASP A 296 -8.19 7.03 3.08
N ASP A 297 -8.95 8.03 3.51
CA ASP A 297 -9.48 8.15 4.87
C ASP A 297 -8.45 7.88 5.96
N CYS A 298 -7.19 8.27 5.71
CA CYS A 298 -6.12 8.16 6.69
C CYS A 298 -6.07 9.44 7.53
N ASN A 299 -5.75 9.38 8.82
CA ASN A 299 -5.57 10.61 9.60
C ASN A 299 -4.43 11.46 9.00
N ARG A 300 -3.36 10.78 8.56
CA ARG A 300 -2.30 11.31 7.68
C ARG A 300 -2.16 10.41 6.47
N ALA A 301 -2.48 10.91 5.28
CA ALA A 301 -2.24 10.15 4.05
C ALA A 301 -0.72 9.98 3.83
N ILE A 302 0.05 11.05 4.03
CA ILE A 302 1.51 11.08 4.00
C ILE A 302 2.03 11.77 5.27
N LEU A 303 2.86 11.06 6.03
CA LEU A 303 3.60 11.60 7.17
C LEU A 303 5.09 11.46 6.92
N VAL A 304 5.79 12.60 6.84
CA VAL A 304 7.24 12.65 6.68
C VAL A 304 7.83 13.19 7.99
N GLU A 305 8.34 12.27 8.80
CA GLU A 305 9.16 12.63 9.97
C GLU A 305 10.58 13.01 9.51
N GLN A 306 11.17 12.21 8.63
CA GLN A 306 12.46 12.47 8.01
C GLN A 306 12.61 11.68 6.69
N CYS A 307 13.28 12.29 5.71
CA CYS A 307 13.69 11.62 4.46
C CYS A 307 15.09 12.09 4.03
N ALA A 308 15.71 11.40 3.09
CA ALA A 308 17.05 11.76 2.60
C ALA A 308 17.03 13.04 1.73
N SER A 309 18.20 13.67 1.57
CA SER A 309 18.37 14.90 0.78
C SER A 309 18.15 14.73 -0.72
N TYR A 310 18.27 13.51 -1.24
CA TYR A 310 17.97 13.18 -2.64
C TYR A 310 16.46 13.21 -2.92
N GLY A 311 15.69 12.86 -1.89
CA GLY A 311 14.27 13.13 -1.75
C GLY A 311 13.32 11.96 -2.04
N LEU A 312 12.07 12.21 -1.69
CA LEU A 312 10.92 11.38 -2.04
C LEU A 312 10.31 11.94 -3.32
N LEU A 313 10.24 11.12 -4.36
CA LEU A 313 9.67 11.50 -5.65
C LEU A 313 8.30 10.86 -5.79
N ILE A 314 7.26 11.58 -5.35
CA ILE A 314 5.87 11.12 -5.37
C ILE A 314 5.17 11.72 -6.58
N THR A 315 4.61 10.88 -7.44
CA THR A 315 3.96 11.33 -8.68
C THR A 315 2.68 10.55 -8.93
N ASN A 316 1.67 11.23 -9.50
CA ASN A 316 0.39 10.60 -9.85
C ASN A 316 -0.32 9.99 -8.63
N GLY A 317 -0.29 10.70 -7.50
CA GLY A 317 -0.85 10.20 -6.24
C GLY A 317 -2.25 10.72 -5.93
N GLU A 318 -2.97 10.00 -5.08
CA GLU A 318 -4.36 10.25 -4.71
C GLU A 318 -4.53 10.16 -3.19
N PHE A 319 -4.89 11.26 -2.52
CA PHE A 319 -4.81 11.33 -1.06
C PHE A 319 -6.02 11.98 -0.40
N THR A 320 -6.51 11.34 0.67
CA THR A 320 -7.62 11.85 1.47
C THR A 320 -7.44 11.62 2.97
N SER A 321 -8.02 12.54 3.75
CA SER A 321 -8.04 12.47 5.21
C SER A 321 -9.35 13.06 5.72
N PHE A 322 -10.33 12.22 6.08
CA PHE A 322 -11.67 12.70 6.49
C PHE A 322 -11.89 12.68 8.01
N HIS A 323 -11.22 11.75 8.70
CA HIS A 323 -11.37 11.48 10.12
C HIS A 323 -10.06 11.65 10.92
N GLY A 324 -10.17 11.59 12.25
CA GLY A 324 -9.08 11.85 13.20
C GLY A 324 -9.18 13.21 13.87
N ASP A 325 -8.28 13.49 14.83
CA ASP A 325 -8.30 14.73 15.62
C ASP A 325 -7.92 15.98 14.81
N ASP A 326 -7.12 15.79 13.75
CA ASP A 326 -6.67 16.88 12.88
C ASP A 326 -6.43 16.38 11.44
N PRO A 327 -7.47 15.93 10.71
CA PRO A 327 -7.33 15.28 9.40
C PRO A 327 -6.50 16.14 8.44
N THR A 328 -5.31 15.66 8.09
CA THR A 328 -4.32 16.40 7.29
C THR A 328 -3.67 15.44 6.30
N MET A 329 -3.76 15.72 5.00
CA MET A 329 -3.29 14.76 3.99
C MET A 329 -1.77 14.64 3.97
N ILE A 330 -1.05 15.76 3.99
CA ILE A 330 0.41 15.80 4.03
C ILE A 330 0.86 16.47 5.32
N GLU A 331 1.63 15.77 6.13
CA GLU A 331 2.36 16.38 7.24
C GLU A 331 3.85 16.13 7.12
N VAL A 332 4.63 17.21 7.04
CA VAL A 332 6.09 17.19 7.09
C VAL A 332 6.51 17.79 8.43
N ARG A 333 7.17 16.98 9.26
CA ARG A 333 7.51 17.34 10.64
C ARG A 333 8.75 18.24 10.71
N PRO A 334 8.93 19.01 11.80
CA PRO A 334 10.09 19.89 12.00
C PRO A 334 11.45 19.19 11.93
N THR A 335 11.48 17.88 12.19
CA THR A 335 12.67 17.04 12.09
C THR A 335 13.15 16.87 10.66
N ASN A 336 12.28 17.06 9.66
CA ASN A 336 12.64 16.81 8.27
C ASN A 336 13.65 17.82 7.72
N SER A 337 14.77 17.30 7.23
CA SER A 337 15.83 18.05 6.53
C SER A 337 15.97 17.66 5.06
N GLY A 338 15.27 16.60 4.63
CA GLY A 338 15.33 16.06 3.27
C GLY A 338 14.46 16.81 2.25
N VAL A 339 14.26 16.18 1.10
CA VAL A 339 13.49 16.74 -0.01
C VAL A 339 12.21 15.94 -0.23
N VAL A 340 11.06 16.59 -0.27
CA VAL A 340 9.77 15.96 -0.56
C VAL A 340 9.21 16.59 -1.84
N ARG A 341 8.96 15.78 -2.88
CA ARG A 341 8.40 16.24 -4.16
C ARG A 341 7.11 15.48 -4.44
N LEU A 342 6.03 16.23 -4.64
CA LEU A 342 4.78 15.71 -5.13
C LEU A 342 4.42 16.39 -6.44
N SER A 343 4.10 15.61 -7.47
CA SER A 343 3.70 16.14 -8.76
C SER A 343 2.53 15.40 -9.39
N ASN A 344 1.65 16.10 -10.10
CA ASN A 344 0.50 15.51 -10.78
C ASN A 344 -0.38 14.69 -9.81
N SER A 345 -0.66 15.21 -8.62
CA SER A 345 -1.38 14.49 -7.55
C SER A 345 -2.67 15.21 -7.16
N ALA A 346 -3.68 14.42 -6.76
CA ALA A 346 -4.98 14.92 -6.34
C ALA A 346 -5.19 14.77 -4.83
N PHE A 347 -5.78 15.80 -4.23
CA PHE A 347 -6.05 15.89 -2.79
C PHE A 347 -7.49 16.36 -2.57
N TRP A 348 -8.32 15.55 -1.91
CA TRP A 348 -9.72 15.90 -1.67
C TRP A 348 -10.22 15.53 -0.28
N GLY A 349 -10.91 16.46 0.35
CA GLY A 349 -11.43 16.32 1.72
C GLY A 349 -12.87 15.80 1.79
N PRO A 350 -13.58 16.07 2.91
CA PRO A 350 -13.33 17.16 3.86
C PRO A 350 -12.18 16.89 4.84
N CYS A 351 -11.17 17.77 4.85
CA CYS A 351 -10.04 17.73 5.78
C CYS A 351 -9.86 19.09 6.49
N ASN A 352 -9.02 19.13 7.54
CA ASN A 352 -8.63 20.41 8.15
C ASN A 352 -7.64 21.14 7.23
N GLN A 353 -6.61 20.45 6.73
CA GLN A 353 -5.55 21.02 5.89
C GLN A 353 -5.09 20.01 4.83
N ILE A 354 -4.69 20.51 3.66
CA ILE A 354 -4.07 19.65 2.64
C ILE A 354 -2.63 19.36 3.04
N ALA A 355 -1.85 20.40 3.35
CA ALA A 355 -0.44 20.25 3.71
C ALA A 355 -0.06 21.11 4.91
N LYS A 356 0.57 20.48 5.90
CA LYS A 356 1.21 21.12 7.04
C LYS A 356 2.71 20.83 6.98
N ILE A 357 3.50 21.85 6.73
CA ILE A 357 4.92 21.73 6.36
C ILE A 357 5.79 22.44 7.39
N ALA A 358 6.82 21.75 7.86
CA ALA A 358 7.86 22.30 8.73
C ALA A 358 9.23 21.70 8.38
N GLY A 359 10.26 22.15 9.10
CA GLY A 359 11.62 21.63 9.03
C GLY A 359 12.55 22.53 8.22
N THR A 360 13.71 21.99 7.87
CA THR A 360 14.76 22.74 7.16
C THR A 360 14.91 22.30 5.71
N GLY A 361 14.26 21.21 5.33
CA GLY A 361 14.26 20.62 4.00
C GLY A 361 13.51 21.44 2.95
N THR A 362 13.31 20.81 1.79
CA THR A 362 12.54 21.40 0.68
C THR A 362 11.27 20.60 0.42
N VAL A 363 10.12 21.26 0.36
CA VAL A 363 8.86 20.66 -0.08
C VAL A 363 8.43 21.29 -1.39
N GLY A 364 8.18 20.45 -2.39
CA GLY A 364 7.69 20.85 -3.69
C GLY A 364 6.35 20.20 -4.01
N LEU A 365 5.37 21.01 -4.39
CA LEU A 365 4.07 20.59 -4.93
C LEU A 365 3.96 21.17 -6.35
N SER A 366 3.77 20.32 -7.37
CA SER A 366 3.54 20.80 -8.71
C SER A 366 2.41 20.09 -9.46
N ASP A 367 1.64 20.84 -10.23
CA ASP A 367 0.57 20.28 -11.06
C ASP A 367 -0.44 19.47 -10.22
N CYS A 368 -0.66 19.90 -8.97
CA CYS A 368 -1.56 19.23 -8.02
C CYS A 368 -2.93 19.92 -7.97
N THR A 369 -3.97 19.14 -7.66
CA THR A 369 -5.33 19.66 -7.44
C THR A 369 -5.73 19.55 -5.97
N PHE A 370 -6.25 20.63 -5.40
CA PHE A 370 -6.62 20.74 -3.98
C PHE A 370 -8.11 21.05 -3.79
N VAL A 371 -8.81 20.22 -3.02
CA VAL A 371 -10.27 20.32 -2.82
C VAL A 371 -10.66 20.07 -1.36
N GLN A 372 -11.65 20.82 -0.85
CA GLN A 372 -12.31 20.55 0.44
C GLN A 372 -11.39 20.55 1.68
N TRP A 373 -10.65 21.64 1.88
CA TRP A 373 -9.91 21.90 3.13
C TRP A 373 -10.66 22.85 4.07
N GLY A 374 -10.12 23.09 5.27
CA GLY A 374 -10.69 24.00 6.25
C GLY A 374 -12.03 23.50 6.79
N LYS A 375 -12.17 22.19 7.03
CA LYS A 375 -13.36 21.59 7.68
C LYS A 375 -13.58 22.23 9.05
N GLU A 376 -12.51 22.37 9.83
CA GLU A 376 -12.52 23.03 11.13
C GLU A 376 -11.63 24.28 11.13
N GLY A 377 -12.27 25.45 11.14
CA GLY A 377 -11.62 26.75 11.14
C GLY A 377 -11.16 27.23 9.76
N GLU A 378 -10.72 28.49 9.69
CA GLU A 378 -10.25 29.15 8.46
C GLU A 378 -8.76 28.88 8.21
N ARG A 379 -8.38 27.59 8.14
CA ARG A 379 -6.99 27.20 7.88
C ARG A 379 -6.67 27.25 6.38
N ALA A 380 -5.43 27.63 6.06
CA ALA A 380 -4.92 27.55 4.70
C ALA A 380 -4.80 26.09 4.23
N ALA A 381 -5.07 25.85 2.94
CA ALA A 381 -4.84 24.54 2.32
C ALA A 381 -3.39 24.09 2.51
N ILE A 382 -2.44 24.99 2.19
CA ILE A 382 -1.01 24.78 2.37
C ILE A 382 -0.52 25.73 3.47
N GLN A 383 -0.04 25.18 4.58
CA GLN A 383 0.59 25.94 5.64
C GLN A 383 2.04 25.46 5.81
N ALA A 384 2.99 26.35 5.58
CA ALA A 384 4.41 26.11 5.82
C ALA A 384 4.91 26.99 6.95
N SER A 385 5.38 26.40 8.05
CA SER A 385 5.99 27.17 9.14
C SER A 385 7.45 27.50 8.89
N SER A 386 8.19 26.63 8.17
CA SER A 386 9.64 26.72 7.97
C SER A 386 10.09 25.99 6.70
N GLY A 387 11.37 26.14 6.35
CA GLY A 387 12.01 25.39 5.26
C GLY A 387 12.03 26.11 3.92
N SER A 388 12.11 25.35 2.82
CA SER A 388 12.05 25.87 1.44
C SER A 388 10.81 25.33 0.71
N ILE A 389 10.03 26.20 0.09
CA ILE A 389 8.75 25.82 -0.55
C ILE A 389 8.78 26.08 -2.06
N LEU A 390 8.31 25.11 -2.84
CA LEU A 390 8.04 25.26 -4.27
C LEU A 390 6.60 24.84 -4.54
N LEU A 391 5.74 25.78 -4.91
CA LEU A 391 4.32 25.55 -5.19
C LEU A 391 4.00 26.06 -6.60
N ARG A 392 3.84 25.13 -7.55
CA ARG A 392 3.81 25.50 -8.98
C ARG A 392 2.73 24.81 -9.77
N GLY A 393 1.98 25.52 -10.60
CA GLY A 393 1.01 24.88 -11.49
C GLY A 393 -0.15 24.20 -10.76
N CYS A 394 -0.38 24.51 -9.47
CA CYS A 394 -1.42 23.85 -8.70
C CYS A 394 -2.78 24.55 -8.85
N GLU A 395 -3.86 23.78 -8.70
CA GLU A 395 -5.23 24.27 -8.77
C GLU A 395 -5.92 24.16 -7.40
N PHE A 396 -6.42 25.29 -6.91
CA PHE A 396 -7.18 25.41 -5.66
C PHE A 396 -8.66 25.61 -5.99
N LEU A 397 -9.48 24.57 -5.80
CA LEU A 397 -10.86 24.56 -6.29
C LEU A 397 -11.89 25.21 -5.36
N GLN A 398 -11.47 25.90 -4.29
CA GLN A 398 -12.40 26.58 -3.38
C GLN A 398 -11.87 27.95 -2.93
N ASN A 399 -12.76 28.93 -2.84
CA ASN A 399 -12.45 30.28 -2.34
C ASN A 399 -12.34 30.29 -0.82
N LYS A 400 -11.21 29.82 -0.32
CA LYS A 400 -10.82 29.72 1.10
C LYS A 400 -9.35 30.14 1.23
N PRO A 401 -8.80 30.30 2.45
CA PRO A 401 -7.38 30.57 2.61
C PRO A 401 -6.53 29.53 1.85
N HIS A 402 -5.69 29.97 0.90
CA HIS A 402 -4.97 29.06 0.01
C HIS A 402 -3.60 28.70 0.58
N VAL A 403 -2.81 29.72 0.94
CA VAL A 403 -1.43 29.52 1.40
C VAL A 403 -1.10 30.43 2.59
N LEU A 404 -0.44 29.86 3.59
CA LEU A 404 0.16 30.56 4.72
C LEU A 404 1.65 30.21 4.81
N LEU A 405 2.52 31.20 4.68
CA LEU A 405 3.98 31.08 4.90
C LEU A 405 4.33 31.74 6.23
N GLY A 406 4.93 30.97 7.14
CA GLY A 406 5.42 31.43 8.44
C GLY A 406 6.74 32.17 8.37
N GLU A 407 7.10 32.82 9.47
CA GLU A 407 8.30 33.66 9.61
C GLU A 407 9.61 32.91 9.31
N ASP A 408 9.68 31.62 9.71
CA ASP A 408 10.86 30.76 9.55
C ASP A 408 10.99 30.10 8.17
N VAL A 409 10.08 30.38 7.23
CA VAL A 409 10.24 29.96 5.83
C VAL A 409 11.43 30.71 5.25
N LYS A 410 12.47 29.98 4.81
CA LYS A 410 13.73 30.58 4.34
C LYS A 410 13.64 31.10 2.91
N ARG A 411 12.89 30.41 2.07
CA ARG A 411 12.64 30.78 0.67
C ARG A 411 11.40 30.09 0.13
N ALA A 412 10.68 30.76 -0.76
CA ALA A 412 9.51 30.17 -1.42
C ALA A 412 9.33 30.68 -2.86
N VAL A 413 8.84 29.81 -3.74
CA VAL A 413 8.35 30.19 -5.07
C VAL A 413 6.92 29.68 -5.25
N LEU A 414 5.99 30.61 -5.45
CA LEU A 414 4.57 30.34 -5.70
C LEU A 414 4.22 30.89 -7.08
N SER A 415 4.14 30.01 -8.10
CA SER A 415 3.96 30.46 -9.49
C SER A 415 3.12 29.56 -10.37
N GLY A 416 2.32 30.13 -11.28
CA GLY A 416 1.53 29.35 -12.23
C GLY A 416 0.28 28.70 -11.61
N ASN A 417 -0.14 29.11 -10.41
CA ASN A 417 -1.26 28.49 -9.72
C ASN A 417 -2.60 29.10 -10.15
N LEU A 418 -3.66 28.29 -10.08
CA LEU A 418 -5.05 28.67 -10.34
C LEU A 418 -5.85 28.68 -9.04
N PHE A 419 -6.56 29.78 -8.76
CA PHE A 419 -7.36 29.94 -7.56
C PHE A 419 -8.85 30.13 -7.90
N ALA A 420 -9.73 29.38 -7.25
CA ALA A 420 -11.15 29.69 -7.22
C ALA A 420 -11.39 30.90 -6.30
N GLY A 421 -11.83 32.02 -6.86
CA GLY A 421 -11.92 33.30 -6.18
C GLY A 421 -10.57 34.03 -6.04
N PRO A 422 -10.56 35.23 -5.43
CA PRO A 422 -9.35 36.01 -5.22
C PRO A 422 -8.25 35.20 -4.51
N ALA A 423 -7.00 35.37 -4.93
CA ALA A 423 -5.88 34.68 -4.33
C ALA A 423 -5.68 35.08 -2.84
N GLN A 424 -6.00 34.17 -1.92
CA GLN A 424 -5.77 34.32 -0.49
C GLN A 424 -4.41 33.73 -0.05
N ILE A 425 -3.33 34.51 -0.19
CA ILE A 425 -1.96 34.14 0.20
C ILE A 425 -1.48 35.05 1.33
N GLN A 426 -1.12 34.46 2.47
CA GLN A 426 -0.53 35.15 3.62
C GLN A 426 0.96 34.83 3.69
N ASN A 427 1.81 35.85 3.65
CA ASN A 427 3.26 35.70 3.72
C ASN A 427 3.84 36.47 4.91
N HIS A 428 4.28 35.74 5.93
CA HIS A 428 5.01 36.27 7.08
C HIS A 428 6.52 36.01 7.03
N SER A 429 7.00 35.32 6.00
CA SER A 429 8.41 34.97 5.84
C SER A 429 9.30 36.21 5.77
N HIS A 430 10.45 36.14 6.45
CA HIS A 430 11.54 37.11 6.30
C HIS A 430 12.55 36.70 5.21
N GLY A 431 12.31 35.57 4.56
CA GLY A 431 13.16 34.99 3.52
C GLY A 431 12.87 35.51 2.12
N ASP A 432 13.53 34.92 1.13
CA ASP A 432 13.32 35.25 -0.28
C ASP A 432 12.07 34.55 -0.83
N VAL A 433 10.99 35.32 -1.00
CA VAL A 433 9.69 34.81 -1.46
C VAL A 433 9.30 35.45 -2.78
N GLN A 434 9.11 34.61 -3.80
CA GLN A 434 8.68 34.99 -5.14
C GLN A 434 7.24 34.52 -5.38
N ILE A 435 6.32 35.45 -5.60
CA ILE A 435 4.90 35.18 -5.88
C ILE A 435 4.53 35.87 -7.20
N GLY A 436 4.15 35.11 -8.21
CA GLY A 436 3.81 35.70 -9.51
C GLY A 436 3.27 34.68 -10.51
N LEU A 437 2.75 35.17 -11.64
CA LEU A 437 2.19 34.33 -12.72
C LEU A 437 1.03 33.42 -12.26
N ASN A 438 0.24 33.85 -11.26
CA ASN A 438 -0.93 33.13 -10.80
C ASN A 438 -2.22 33.75 -11.38
N ALA A 439 -3.28 32.96 -11.54
CA ALA A 439 -4.59 33.41 -11.99
C ALA A 439 -5.69 33.06 -10.97
N ALA A 440 -6.73 33.88 -10.92
CA ALA A 440 -7.84 33.75 -9.98
C ALA A 440 -9.17 33.96 -10.72
N SER A 441 -10.19 33.17 -10.38
CA SER A 441 -11.54 33.44 -10.86
C SER A 441 -12.16 34.63 -10.11
N SER A 442 -13.08 35.35 -10.76
CA SER A 442 -13.84 36.46 -10.19
C SER A 442 -14.73 36.03 -9.03
#